data_AF-A0A7W6W7Q9-F1
#
_entry.id   AF-A0A7W6W7Q9-F1
#
_cell.length_a   1.000
_cell.length_b   1.000
_cell.length_c   1.000
_cell.angle_alpha   90.00
_cell.angle_beta   90.00
_cell.angle_gamma   90.00
#
_symmetry.space_group_name_H-M   'P 1'
#
loop_
_entity.id
_entity.type
_entity.pdbx_description
1 polymer ?
#
loop_
_entity_poly.entity_id
_entity_poly.type
_entity_poly.pdbx_seq_one_letter_code
_entity_poly.pdbx_strand_id
1 'polypeptide(L)'
;MLEWNGDELALDISLLEQVRAARIGFSDRVCAASASKDDKHLAQLRSEPTYLMAEFLYSMKVFGISTAEDIERFADLHNDYVVSLTRDPAKLQRLGLSQDRALASMFTADTKPRLIQNWAEKAGAIDQSNLARFLVAVMSSETCRKTLIDFETAGFMQRKRSPYGTMVVWSTGMIEEIFGEMLRDLRLGLQQLKIL
;
A
#
# COMPACT_ATOMS: atom_id res chain seq x y z
N MET A 1 24.96 -23.15 14.18
CA MET A 1 25.00 -21.77 14.72
C MET A 1 25.70 -20.97 13.64
N LEU A 2 25.06 -19.97 13.02
CA LEU A 2 25.75 -19.12 12.04
C LEU A 2 26.94 -18.48 12.77
N GLU A 3 28.15 -18.59 12.23
CA GLU A 3 29.31 -17.88 12.77
C GLU A 3 29.24 -16.44 12.27
N TRP A 4 29.25 -15.49 13.19
CA TRP A 4 29.07 -14.07 12.89
C TRP A 4 30.46 -13.49 12.56
N ASN A 5 30.78 -13.40 11.26
CA ASN A 5 32.04 -12.81 10.79
C ASN A 5 32.00 -11.28 10.94
N GLY A 6 33.06 -10.67 11.48
CA GLY A 6 33.11 -9.22 11.74
C GLY A 6 32.89 -8.33 10.51
N ASP A 7 33.35 -8.78 9.34
CA ASP A 7 33.16 -8.04 8.09
C ASP A 7 31.70 -8.13 7.59
N GLU A 8 31.04 -9.28 7.75
CA GLU A 8 29.63 -9.46 7.40
C GLU A 8 28.73 -8.63 8.35
N LEU A 9 29.05 -8.58 9.64
CA LEU A 9 28.33 -7.75 10.59
C LEU A 9 28.44 -6.26 10.30
N ALA A 10 29.60 -5.79 9.84
CA ALA A 10 29.77 -4.40 9.44
C ALA A 10 28.90 -4.04 8.23
N LEU A 11 28.77 -4.97 7.27
CA LEU A 11 27.85 -4.82 6.13
C LEU A 11 26.39 -4.83 6.57
N ASP A 12 26.01 -5.74 7.48
CA ASP A 12 24.65 -5.81 8.03
C ASP A 12 24.26 -4.53 8.77
N ILE A 13 25.18 -3.95 9.56
CA ILE A 13 24.95 -2.66 10.25
C ILE A 13 24.78 -1.55 9.23
N SER A 14 25.65 -1.48 8.23
CA SER A 14 25.58 -0.44 7.19
C SER A 14 24.27 -0.54 6.40
N LEU A 15 23.82 -1.75 6.07
CA LEU A 15 22.53 -2.00 5.43
C LEU A 15 21.36 -1.55 6.33
N LEU A 16 21.40 -1.92 7.61
CA LEU A 16 20.36 -1.55 8.57
C LEU A 16 20.24 -0.03 8.73
N GLU A 17 21.36 0.70 8.72
CA GLU A 17 21.39 2.16 8.72
C GLU A 17 20.71 2.74 7.49
N GLN A 18 20.99 2.21 6.28
CA GLN A 18 20.33 2.67 5.05
C GLN A 18 18.82 2.42 5.07
N VAL A 19 18.39 1.23 5.52
CA VAL A 19 16.96 0.90 5.62
C VAL A 19 16.24 1.83 6.61
N ARG A 20 16.86 2.13 7.76
CA ARG A 20 16.31 3.07 8.75
C ARG A 20 16.25 4.49 8.20
N ALA A 21 17.32 4.95 7.57
CA ALA A 21 17.38 6.28 6.96
C ALA A 21 16.29 6.45 5.89
N ALA A 22 16.06 5.44 5.06
CA ALA A 22 15.00 5.45 4.05
C ALA A 22 13.61 5.58 4.71
N ARG A 23 13.31 4.79 5.75
CA ARG A 23 12.00 4.84 6.46
C ARG A 23 11.77 6.18 7.16
N ILE A 24 12.82 6.77 7.74
CA ILE A 24 12.77 8.11 8.35
C ILE A 24 12.53 9.17 7.26
N GLY A 25 13.33 9.13 6.18
CA GLY A 25 13.21 10.06 5.06
C GLY A 25 11.84 10.04 4.40
N PHE A 26 11.24 8.86 4.22
CA PHE A 26 9.86 8.72 3.77
C PHE A 26 8.88 9.42 4.70
N SER A 27 8.94 9.13 6.01
CA SER A 27 8.04 9.72 7.00
C SER A 27 8.13 11.25 7.03
N ASP A 28 9.35 11.78 6.93
CA ASP A 28 9.59 13.22 6.96
C ASP A 28 9.07 13.90 5.68
N ARG A 29 9.25 13.29 4.50
CA ARG A 29 8.68 13.79 3.25
C ARG A 29 7.16 13.74 3.23
N VAL A 30 6.55 12.69 3.77
CA VAL A 30 5.10 12.59 3.95
C VAL A 30 4.59 13.75 4.81
N CYS A 31 5.19 14.00 5.97
CA CYS A 31 4.78 15.11 6.83
C CYS A 31 5.00 16.48 6.16
N ALA A 32 6.11 16.65 5.45
CA ALA A 32 6.42 17.89 4.73
C ALA A 32 5.40 18.18 3.62
N ALA A 33 5.03 17.16 2.85
CA ALA A 33 4.09 17.26 1.73
C ALA A 33 2.62 17.38 2.16
N SER A 34 2.27 16.93 3.37
CA SER A 34 0.89 17.01 3.88
C SER A 34 0.34 18.44 3.85
N ALA A 35 -0.85 18.61 3.28
CA ALA A 35 -1.59 19.87 3.29
C ALA A 35 -2.00 20.30 4.72
N SER A 36 -2.26 19.33 5.61
CA SER A 36 -2.53 19.58 7.02
C SER A 36 -1.23 19.62 7.83
N LYS A 37 -1.09 20.63 8.70
CA LYS A 37 0.06 20.84 9.59
C LYS A 37 -0.26 20.59 11.07
N ASP A 38 -1.39 19.94 11.35
CA ASP A 38 -1.76 19.54 12.71
C ASP A 38 -0.88 18.38 13.20
N ASP A 39 -0.22 18.54 14.36
CA ASP A 39 0.75 17.56 14.88
C ASP A 39 0.14 16.18 15.13
N LYS A 40 -1.13 16.09 15.55
CA LYS A 40 -1.78 14.80 15.79
C LYS A 40 -2.00 14.07 14.47
N HIS A 41 -2.44 14.79 13.44
CA HIS A 41 -2.59 14.24 12.10
C HIS A 41 -1.23 13.84 11.49
N LEU A 42 -0.19 14.67 11.63
CA LEU A 42 1.16 14.33 11.18
C LEU A 42 1.71 13.07 11.89
N ALA A 43 1.44 12.91 13.18
CA ALA A 43 1.79 11.69 13.91
C ALA A 43 1.07 10.44 13.37
N GLN A 44 -0.19 10.56 12.93
CA GLN A 44 -0.93 9.47 12.30
C GLN A 44 -0.34 9.07 10.94
N LEU A 45 0.10 10.05 10.14
CA LEU A 45 0.73 9.78 8.85
C LEU A 45 2.03 8.99 8.96
N ARG A 46 2.71 9.00 10.11
CA ARG A 46 3.92 8.20 10.37
C ARG A 46 3.66 6.72 10.67
N SER A 47 2.40 6.27 10.58
CA SER A 47 2.01 4.90 10.92
C SER A 47 2.33 3.90 9.80
N GLU A 48 2.50 2.62 10.16
CA GLU A 48 2.73 1.54 9.18
C GLU A 48 1.65 1.46 8.08
N PRO A 49 0.33 1.64 8.37
CA PRO A 49 -0.68 1.68 7.32
C PRO A 49 -0.44 2.72 6.23
N THR A 50 0.13 3.89 6.56
CA THR A 50 0.52 4.89 5.55
C THR A 50 1.57 4.32 4.62
N TYR A 51 2.60 3.68 5.15
CA TYR A 51 3.65 3.06 4.34
C TYR A 51 3.08 1.97 3.44
N LEU A 52 2.28 1.06 3.98
CA LEU A 52 1.69 -0.06 3.22
C LEU A 52 0.74 0.43 2.12
N MET A 53 -0.04 1.48 2.39
CA MET A 53 -0.90 2.11 1.38
C MET A 53 -0.07 2.80 0.29
N ALA A 54 0.99 3.52 0.66
CA ALA A 54 1.90 4.16 -0.28
C ALA A 54 2.60 3.14 -1.18
N GLU A 55 3.09 2.04 -0.59
CA GLU A 55 3.71 0.93 -1.30
C GLU A 55 2.74 0.29 -2.29
N PHE A 56 1.50 0.03 -1.87
CA PHE A 56 0.47 -0.52 -2.73
C PHE A 56 0.20 0.38 -3.94
N LEU A 57 -0.06 1.67 -3.71
CA LEU A 57 -0.35 2.63 -4.78
C LEU A 57 0.86 2.79 -5.73
N TYR A 58 2.07 2.88 -5.18
CA TYR A 58 3.30 2.91 -5.98
C TYR A 58 3.45 1.64 -6.82
N SER A 59 3.17 0.46 -6.24
CA SER A 59 3.21 -0.81 -6.95
C SER A 59 2.23 -0.83 -8.11
N MET A 60 0.98 -0.40 -7.90
CA MET A 60 -0.01 -0.28 -8.98
C MET A 60 0.50 0.58 -10.13
N LYS A 61 1.12 1.74 -9.81
CA LYS A 61 1.71 2.65 -10.79
C LYS A 61 2.86 2.01 -11.56
N VAL A 62 3.79 1.32 -10.88
CA VAL A 62 4.96 0.69 -11.50
C VAL A 62 4.59 -0.54 -12.34
N PHE A 63 3.61 -1.33 -11.91
CA PHE A 63 3.09 -2.44 -12.70
C PHE A 63 2.21 -1.99 -13.86
N GLY A 64 1.98 -0.68 -14.03
CA GLY A 64 1.29 -0.12 -15.19
C GLY A 64 -0.20 -0.42 -15.21
N ILE A 65 -0.82 -0.65 -14.04
CA ILE A 65 -2.27 -0.86 -13.95
C ILE A 65 -2.94 0.47 -14.31
N SER A 66 -3.41 0.58 -15.54
CA SER A 66 -3.86 1.86 -16.12
C SER A 66 -5.20 1.76 -16.83
N THR A 67 -5.54 0.57 -17.33
CA THR A 67 -6.79 0.31 -18.04
C THR A 67 -7.78 -0.52 -17.20
N ALA A 68 -9.03 -0.57 -17.67
CA ALA A 68 -10.07 -1.42 -17.09
C ALA A 68 -9.71 -2.92 -17.15
N GLU A 69 -9.02 -3.34 -18.20
CA GLU A 69 -8.53 -4.71 -18.38
C GLU A 69 -7.42 -5.04 -17.40
N ASP A 70 -6.50 -4.09 -17.13
CA ASP A 70 -5.42 -4.28 -16.17
C ASP A 70 -5.96 -4.48 -14.75
N ILE A 71 -6.94 -3.66 -14.34
CA ILE A 71 -7.52 -3.76 -12.98
C ILE A 71 -8.37 -5.02 -12.83
N GLU A 72 -9.05 -5.47 -13.90
CA GLU A 72 -9.75 -6.75 -13.92
C GLU A 72 -8.79 -7.91 -13.70
N ARG A 73 -7.69 -7.94 -14.46
CA ARG A 73 -6.64 -8.95 -14.31
C ARG A 73 -6.01 -8.91 -12.92
N PHE A 74 -5.79 -7.72 -12.36
CA PHE A 74 -5.27 -7.57 -11.00
C PHE A 74 -6.24 -8.12 -9.94
N ALA A 75 -7.55 -7.92 -10.11
CA ALA A 75 -8.58 -8.50 -9.24
C ALA A 75 -8.60 -10.03 -9.32
N ASP A 76 -8.38 -10.61 -10.49
CA ASP A 76 -8.28 -12.07 -10.66
C ASP A 76 -7.03 -12.64 -9.97
N LEU A 77 -5.87 -12.01 -10.14
CA LEU A 77 -4.64 -12.40 -9.44
C LEU A 77 -4.78 -12.28 -7.91
N HIS A 78 -5.49 -11.26 -7.43
CA HIS A 78 -5.84 -11.13 -6.02
C HIS A 78 -6.72 -12.29 -5.54
N ASN A 79 -7.74 -12.66 -6.31
CA ASN A 79 -8.60 -13.81 -5.97
C ASN A 79 -7.81 -15.11 -5.91
N ASP A 80 -6.91 -15.36 -6.86
CA ASP A 80 -6.03 -16.54 -6.85
C ASP A 80 -5.13 -16.55 -5.61
N TYR A 81 -4.58 -15.40 -5.23
CA TYR A 81 -3.81 -15.25 -4.01
C TYR A 81 -4.66 -15.57 -2.76
N VAL A 82 -5.87 -15.02 -2.65
CA VAL A 82 -6.77 -15.30 -1.54
C VAL A 82 -7.12 -16.79 -1.46
N VAL A 83 -7.42 -17.45 -2.58
CA VAL A 83 -7.66 -18.89 -2.63
C VAL A 83 -6.44 -19.66 -2.13
N SER A 84 -5.23 -19.24 -2.52
CA SER A 84 -3.98 -19.84 -2.01
C SER A 84 -3.85 -19.71 -0.49
N LEU A 85 -4.25 -18.56 0.09
CA LEU A 85 -4.25 -18.36 1.54
C LEU A 85 -5.24 -19.30 2.24
N THR A 86 -6.44 -19.50 1.69
CA THR A 86 -7.44 -20.38 2.29
C THR A 86 -7.05 -21.85 2.31
N ARG A 87 -6.07 -22.25 1.48
CA ARG A 87 -5.49 -23.60 1.48
C ARG A 87 -4.38 -23.77 2.51
N ASP A 88 -3.92 -22.69 3.14
CA ASP A 88 -2.89 -22.69 4.20
C ASP A 88 -3.42 -21.99 5.46
N PRO A 89 -4.18 -22.71 6.32
CA PRO A 89 -4.70 -22.16 7.57
C PRO A 89 -3.62 -21.62 8.51
N ALA A 90 -2.41 -22.22 8.50
CA ALA A 90 -1.30 -21.76 9.33
C ALA A 90 -0.75 -20.41 8.85
N LYS A 91 -0.73 -20.15 7.54
CA LYS A 91 -0.42 -18.82 7.00
C LYS A 91 -1.51 -17.81 7.33
N LEU A 92 -2.78 -18.15 7.21
CA LEU A 92 -3.88 -17.26 7.62
C LEU A 92 -3.77 -16.83 9.09
N GLN A 93 -3.49 -17.79 9.98
CA GLN A 93 -3.29 -17.50 11.40
C GLN A 93 -2.10 -16.56 11.65
N ARG A 94 -0.96 -16.79 10.96
CA ARG A 94 0.23 -15.91 11.06
C ARG A 94 -0.04 -14.49 10.56
N LEU A 95 -0.95 -14.32 9.60
CA LEU A 95 -1.39 -13.01 9.10
C LEU A 95 -2.47 -12.36 9.99
N GLY A 96 -2.97 -13.06 11.03
CA GLY A 96 -4.10 -12.58 11.82
C GLY A 96 -5.40 -12.45 11.01
N LEU A 97 -5.53 -13.21 9.93
CA LEU A 97 -6.64 -13.15 8.99
C LEU A 97 -7.51 -14.41 9.13
N SER A 98 -8.80 -14.25 9.43
CA SER A 98 -9.73 -15.39 9.44
C SER A 98 -10.07 -15.82 8.01
N GLN A 99 -10.41 -17.09 7.83
CA GLN A 99 -10.84 -17.63 6.55
C GLN A 99 -12.03 -16.87 5.97
N ASP A 100 -13.04 -16.57 6.79
CA ASP A 100 -14.22 -15.80 6.36
C ASP A 100 -13.85 -14.41 5.86
N ARG A 101 -12.93 -13.72 6.55
CA ARG A 101 -12.45 -12.39 6.12
C ARG A 101 -11.62 -12.47 4.84
N ALA A 102 -10.83 -13.53 4.67
CA ALA A 102 -10.11 -13.78 3.43
C ALA A 102 -11.09 -13.98 2.27
N LEU A 103 -12.07 -14.89 2.40
CA LEU A 103 -13.07 -15.14 1.36
C LEU A 103 -13.94 -13.91 1.06
N ALA A 104 -14.33 -13.13 2.08
CA ALA A 104 -15.08 -11.89 1.91
C ALA A 104 -14.30 -10.79 1.16
N SER A 105 -12.97 -10.92 1.07
CA SER A 105 -12.12 -10.00 0.32
C SER A 105 -12.02 -10.32 -1.17
N MET A 106 -12.58 -11.43 -1.63
CA MET A 106 -12.57 -11.79 -3.04
C MET A 106 -13.47 -10.85 -3.86
N PHE A 107 -13.07 -10.61 -5.10
CA PHE A 107 -13.89 -9.95 -6.12
C PHE A 107 -14.81 -10.97 -6.78
N THR A 108 -16.09 -10.87 -6.44
CA THR A 108 -17.22 -11.68 -6.91
C THR A 108 -17.90 -11.02 -8.10
N ALA A 109 -18.89 -11.72 -8.68
CA ALA A 109 -19.69 -11.22 -9.81
C ALA A 109 -20.43 -9.90 -9.53
N ASP A 110 -20.64 -9.54 -8.26
CA ASP A 110 -21.29 -8.28 -7.85
C ASP A 110 -20.30 -7.17 -7.45
N THR A 111 -19.05 -7.48 -7.14
CA THR A 111 -18.05 -6.49 -6.72
C THR A 111 -17.06 -6.12 -7.82
N LYS A 112 -16.65 -7.09 -8.64
CA LYS A 112 -15.71 -6.88 -9.75
C LYS A 112 -16.24 -5.90 -10.81
N PRO A 113 -17.49 -5.99 -11.29
CA PRO A 113 -17.98 -5.05 -12.31
C PRO A 113 -17.96 -3.59 -11.83
N ARG A 114 -18.21 -3.36 -10.53
CA ARG A 114 -18.14 -2.02 -9.93
C ARG A 114 -16.70 -1.48 -9.89
N LEU A 115 -15.72 -2.33 -9.60
CA LEU A 115 -14.31 -1.97 -9.66
C LEU A 115 -13.93 -1.54 -11.08
N ILE A 116 -14.27 -2.36 -12.07
CA ILE A 116 -13.96 -2.13 -13.49
C ILE A 116 -14.64 -0.84 -13.98
N GLN A 117 -15.92 -0.64 -13.64
CA GLN A 117 -16.65 0.57 -14.01
C GLN A 117 -16.02 1.83 -13.42
N ASN A 118 -15.73 1.85 -12.11
CA ASN A 118 -15.09 3.02 -11.48
C ASN A 118 -13.76 3.35 -12.18
N TRP A 119 -12.98 2.33 -12.51
CA TRP A 119 -11.70 2.49 -13.19
C TRP A 119 -11.84 3.00 -14.63
N ALA A 120 -12.86 2.53 -15.36
CA ALA A 120 -13.15 2.98 -16.72
C ALA A 120 -13.63 4.44 -16.75
N GLU A 121 -14.41 4.86 -15.76
CA GLU A 121 -14.86 6.26 -15.62
C GLU A 121 -13.70 7.19 -15.26
N LYS A 122 -12.77 6.71 -14.41
CA LYS A 122 -11.56 7.43 -14.03
C LYS A 122 -10.46 6.45 -13.66
N ALA A 123 -9.38 6.42 -14.43
CA ALA A 123 -8.22 5.58 -14.13
C ALA A 123 -7.70 5.88 -12.70
N GLY A 124 -7.44 4.82 -11.94
CA GLY A 124 -7.04 4.92 -10.53
C GLY A 124 -8.18 5.14 -9.53
N ALA A 125 -9.44 5.26 -9.99
CA ALA A 125 -10.60 5.37 -9.11
C ALA A 125 -11.06 4.00 -8.61
N ILE A 126 -11.08 3.85 -7.29
CA ILE A 126 -11.48 2.62 -6.58
C ILE A 126 -12.44 3.03 -5.46
N ASP A 127 -13.51 2.27 -5.21
CA ASP A 127 -14.27 2.49 -3.99
C ASP A 127 -13.52 1.97 -2.75
N GLN A 128 -13.78 2.59 -1.62
CA GLN A 128 -13.10 2.29 -0.35
C GLN A 128 -13.17 0.80 0.03
N SER A 129 -14.27 0.13 -0.28
CA SER A 129 -14.45 -1.30 0.04
C SER A 129 -13.57 -2.17 -0.85
N ASN A 130 -13.50 -1.86 -2.14
CA ASN A 130 -12.64 -2.56 -3.10
C ASN A 130 -11.15 -2.32 -2.82
N LEU A 131 -10.74 -1.12 -2.38
CA LEU A 131 -9.37 -0.91 -1.93
C LEU A 131 -9.04 -1.73 -0.67
N ALA A 132 -9.97 -1.80 0.28
CA ALA A 132 -9.82 -2.64 1.47
C ALA A 132 -9.75 -4.14 1.16
N ARG A 133 -10.36 -4.60 0.05
CA ARG A 133 -10.24 -5.99 -0.43
C ARG A 133 -8.80 -6.30 -0.83
N PHE A 134 -8.18 -5.46 -1.66
CA PHE A 134 -6.79 -5.64 -2.06
C PHE A 134 -5.82 -5.65 -0.88
N LEU A 135 -6.08 -4.83 0.14
CA LEU A 135 -5.20 -4.66 1.30
C LEU A 135 -5.48 -5.64 2.47
N VAL A 136 -6.37 -6.61 2.29
CA VAL A 136 -6.84 -7.51 3.36
C VAL A 136 -5.73 -8.24 4.11
N ALA A 137 -4.63 -8.57 3.42
CA ALA A 137 -3.53 -9.35 3.97
C ALA A 137 -2.58 -8.51 4.85
N VAL A 138 -2.65 -7.18 4.75
CA VAL A 138 -1.72 -6.27 5.42
C VAL A 138 -2.41 -5.30 6.37
N MET A 139 -3.72 -5.06 6.21
CA MET A 139 -4.49 -4.23 7.14
C MET A 139 -5.99 -4.55 7.16
N SER A 140 -6.68 -4.10 8.21
CA SER A 140 -8.14 -4.21 8.31
C SER A 140 -8.86 -3.19 7.43
N SER A 141 -10.12 -3.45 7.07
CA SER A 141 -10.94 -2.50 6.32
C SER A 141 -11.15 -1.17 7.05
N GLU A 142 -11.22 -1.22 8.38
CA GLU A 142 -11.35 -0.01 9.22
C GLU A 142 -10.04 0.78 9.27
N THR A 143 -8.90 0.09 9.33
CA THR A 143 -7.58 0.73 9.21
C THR A 143 -7.43 1.39 7.84
N CYS A 144 -7.76 0.68 6.75
CA CYS A 144 -7.76 1.22 5.39
C CYS A 144 -8.63 2.47 5.27
N ARG A 145 -9.85 2.45 5.83
CA ARG A 145 -10.75 3.61 5.86
C ARG A 145 -10.12 4.80 6.56
N LYS A 146 -9.52 4.60 7.74
CA LYS A 146 -8.87 5.69 8.50
C LYS A 146 -7.70 6.27 7.72
N THR A 147 -6.82 5.42 7.19
CA THR A 147 -5.69 5.85 6.35
C THR A 147 -6.14 6.65 5.13
N LEU A 148 -7.25 6.28 4.48
CA LEU A 148 -7.80 7.07 3.37
C LEU A 148 -8.33 8.46 3.79
N ILE A 149 -8.88 8.58 5.00
CA ILE A 149 -9.29 9.88 5.55
C ILE A 149 -8.06 10.74 5.85
N ASP A 150 -7.02 10.15 6.43
CA ASP A 150 -5.76 10.82 6.71
C ASP A 150 -5.09 11.26 5.39
N PHE A 151 -5.11 10.41 4.35
CA PHE A 151 -4.57 10.72 3.02
C PHE A 151 -5.36 11.83 2.32
N GLU A 152 -6.68 11.86 2.45
CA GLU A 152 -7.49 12.96 1.94
C GLU A 152 -7.14 14.27 2.66
N THR A 153 -7.05 14.23 3.99
CA THR A 153 -6.71 15.40 4.82
C THR A 153 -5.29 15.90 4.52
N ALA A 154 -4.36 15.00 4.21
CA ALA A 154 -3.01 15.33 3.79
C ALA A 154 -2.92 15.80 2.32
N GLY A 155 -3.98 15.67 1.53
CA GLY A 155 -3.99 16.02 0.11
C GLY A 155 -3.39 14.95 -0.83
N PHE A 156 -3.12 13.74 -0.33
CA PHE A 156 -2.60 12.63 -1.14
C PHE A 156 -3.68 11.90 -1.93
N MET A 157 -4.92 11.93 -1.44
CA MET A 157 -6.08 11.29 -2.06
C MET A 157 -7.21 12.29 -2.27
N GLN A 158 -8.01 12.08 -3.31
CA GLN A 158 -9.32 12.72 -3.45
C GLN A 158 -10.41 11.69 -3.18
N ARG A 159 -11.48 12.11 -2.51
CA ARG A 159 -12.64 11.25 -2.24
C ARG A 159 -13.91 11.92 -2.76
N LYS A 160 -14.76 11.14 -3.41
CA LYS A 160 -16.06 11.60 -3.91
C LYS A 160 -17.11 10.54 -3.66
N ARG A 161 -18.28 10.97 -3.17
CA ARG A 161 -19.45 10.09 -3.10
C ARG A 161 -20.02 9.90 -4.50
N SER A 162 -20.16 8.67 -4.95
CA SER A 162 -20.80 8.33 -6.21
C SER A 162 -22.32 8.59 -6.13
N PRO A 163 -23.01 8.70 -7.27
CA PRO A 163 -24.48 8.77 -7.30
C PRO A 163 -25.15 7.59 -6.59
N TYR A 164 -24.47 6.45 -6.51
CA TYR A 164 -24.94 5.22 -5.87
C TYR A 164 -24.57 5.14 -4.37
N GLY A 165 -24.05 6.22 -3.78
CA GLY A 165 -23.75 6.33 -2.36
C GLY A 165 -22.42 5.71 -1.91
N THR A 166 -21.63 5.15 -2.82
CA THR A 166 -20.30 4.60 -2.51
C THR A 166 -19.23 5.70 -2.47
N MET A 167 -18.28 5.61 -1.54
CA MET A 167 -17.13 6.51 -1.51
C MET A 167 -16.06 6.00 -2.48
N VAL A 168 -15.88 6.71 -3.59
CA VAL A 168 -14.84 6.47 -4.58
C VAL A 168 -13.64 7.35 -4.25
N VAL A 169 -12.45 6.78 -4.33
CA VAL A 169 -11.18 7.43 -4.02
C VAL A 169 -10.22 7.28 -5.19
N TRP A 170 -9.33 8.25 -5.40
CA TRP A 170 -8.22 8.13 -6.33
C TRP A 170 -7.04 8.96 -5.85
N SER A 171 -5.84 8.47 -6.12
CA SER A 171 -4.61 9.13 -5.73
C SER A 171 -4.38 10.42 -6.51
N THR A 172 -3.68 11.36 -5.89
CA THR A 172 -3.10 12.55 -6.55
C THR A 172 -1.73 12.27 -7.19
N GLY A 173 -1.15 11.10 -6.92
CA GLY A 173 0.19 10.71 -7.38
C GLY A 173 1.34 11.11 -6.44
N MET A 174 1.06 11.96 -5.44
CA MET A 174 2.08 12.53 -4.56
C MET A 174 2.68 11.50 -3.61
N ILE A 175 1.87 10.61 -3.03
CA ILE A 175 2.37 9.62 -2.08
C ILE A 175 3.20 8.53 -2.78
N GLU A 176 2.84 8.17 -4.01
CA GLU A 176 3.60 7.26 -4.86
C GLU A 176 4.94 7.88 -5.28
N GLU A 177 4.96 9.19 -5.55
CA GLU A 177 6.19 9.91 -5.85
C GLU A 177 7.14 9.89 -4.65
N ILE A 178 6.66 10.25 -3.46
CA ILE A 178 7.45 10.20 -2.22
C ILE A 178 7.99 8.79 -1.95
N PHE A 179 7.16 7.76 -2.11
CA PHE A 179 7.59 6.37 -1.94
C PHE A 179 8.64 5.96 -2.98
N GLY A 180 8.43 6.34 -4.24
CA GLY A 180 9.37 6.08 -5.32
C GLY A 180 10.72 6.76 -5.14
N GLU A 181 10.75 7.99 -4.63
CA GLU A 181 11.99 8.66 -4.28
C GLU A 181 12.73 7.97 -3.14
N MET A 182 12.02 7.57 -2.07
CA MET A 182 12.62 6.79 -0.97
C MET A 182 13.34 5.55 -1.50
N LEU A 183 12.72 4.78 -2.41
CA LEU A 183 13.35 3.60 -3.00
C LEU A 183 14.57 3.94 -3.86
N ARG A 184 14.54 5.05 -4.60
CA ARG A 184 15.69 5.49 -5.41
C ARG A 184 16.86 5.89 -4.51
N ASP A 185 16.58 6.63 -3.43
CA ASP A 185 17.59 7.06 -2.47
C ASP A 185 18.22 5.86 -1.76
N LEU A 186 17.39 4.90 -1.31
CA LEU A 186 17.87 3.65 -0.73
C LEU A 186 18.77 2.90 -1.71
N ARG A 187 18.33 2.73 -2.98
CA ARG A 187 19.13 2.05 -4.00
C ARG A 187 20.48 2.74 -4.21
N LEU A 188 20.51 4.07 -4.28
CA LEU A 188 21.75 4.83 -4.41
C LEU A 188 22.68 4.63 -3.21
N GLY A 189 22.14 4.64 -1.99
CA GLY A 189 22.90 4.35 -0.77
C GLY A 189 23.51 2.95 -0.76
N LEU A 190 22.75 1.93 -1.20
CA LEU A 190 23.24 0.55 -1.30
C LEU A 190 24.34 0.37 -2.34
N GLN A 191 24.26 1.06 -3.48
CA GLN A 191 25.32 1.07 -4.50
C GLN A 191 26.62 1.70 -3.98
N GLN A 192 26.52 2.77 -3.18
CA GLN A 192 27.69 3.38 -2.55
C GLN A 192 28.37 2.45 -1.54
N LEU A 193 27.59 1.61 -0.86
CA LEU A 193 28.08 0.56 0.03
C LEU A 193 28.58 -0.69 -0.70
N LYS A 194 28.47 -0.76 -2.03
CA LYS A 194 28.76 -1.95 -2.86
C LYS A 194 27.97 -3.19 -2.44
N ILE A 195 26.78 -2.98 -1.88
CA ILE A 195 25.82 -4.05 -1.54
C ILE A 195 25.01 -4.45 -2.79
N LEU A 196 24.87 -3.52 -3.75
CA LEU A 196 24.24 -3.68 -5.06
C LEU A 196 25.13 -3.18 -6.19
#